data_AF-A0A8T6BUF1-F1
#
_entry.id   AF-A0A8T6BUF1-F1
#
_cell.length_a   1.000
_cell.length_b   1.000
_cell.length_c   1.000
_cell.angle_alpha   90.00
_cell.angle_beta   90.00
_cell.angle_gamma   90.00
#
_symmetry.space_group_name_H-M   'P 1'
#
loop_
_entity.id
_entity.type
_entity.pdbx_description
1 polymer ?
#
loop_
_entity_poly.entity_id
_entity_poly.type
_entity_poly.pdbx_seq_one_letter_code
_entity_poly.pdbx_strand_id
1 'polypeptide(L)'
;DKGGEFKDTGHVAIITQLHGNKVRIAEQNVIHSPLPQGQQWTRELEMVVENGCYTLKDTFDDTTILGWMIQTEDTEYSLPQPEIAGELLKISGARLENKGQFDGKWLDEKDPLQNAYVQANGQVINQDPYHYYTITESAEQELIKATNELHLMYLHATDKVLKDDNLLALFDIPKILWPRLRLSWQRRRHHMITGRMDFCMDERGLKVYEYNADSASCHTEAGLILERWAEQGYKGNGFNPAEGLINELAGAWKHSRARPFVHIMQDKDIEENYHAQFMEQALHQAGFETR
;
A
#
# COMPACT_ATOMS: atom_id res chain seq x y z
N ASP A 1 -2.75 -21.11 -16.22
CA ASP A 1 -2.94 -22.04 -15.09
C ASP A 1 -4.06 -21.57 -14.19
N LYS A 2 -5.15 -22.33 -14.14
CA LYS A 2 -6.29 -22.13 -13.22
C LYS A 2 -6.03 -22.90 -11.92
N GLY A 3 -4.93 -22.59 -11.26
CA GLY A 3 -4.65 -23.10 -9.92
C GLY A 3 -5.35 -22.23 -8.90
N GLY A 4 -6.63 -22.56 -8.63
CA GLY A 4 -7.44 -22.18 -7.46
C GLY A 4 -7.39 -20.72 -6.99
N GLU A 5 -8.49 -19.99 -7.18
CA GLU A 5 -8.70 -18.63 -6.62
C GLU A 5 -8.49 -18.55 -5.10
N PHE A 6 -8.44 -19.68 -4.38
CA PHE A 6 -8.35 -19.75 -2.92
C PHE A 6 -7.26 -20.71 -2.39
N LYS A 7 -6.38 -21.23 -3.25
CA LYS A 7 -5.50 -22.36 -2.88
C LYS A 7 -4.49 -22.02 -1.78
N ASP A 8 -3.95 -20.80 -1.80
CA ASP A 8 -2.85 -20.40 -0.90
C ASP A 8 -3.35 -19.59 0.31
N THR A 9 -4.43 -18.80 0.16
CA THR A 9 -4.92 -17.87 1.19
C THR A 9 -6.31 -18.20 1.74
N GLY A 10 -7.04 -19.13 1.11
CA GLY A 10 -8.44 -19.39 1.42
C GLY A 10 -9.37 -18.25 0.97
N HIS A 11 -10.60 -18.24 1.49
CA HIS A 11 -11.59 -17.21 1.19
C HIS A 11 -12.50 -16.93 2.39
N VAL A 12 -12.99 -15.70 2.49
CA VAL A 12 -14.01 -15.31 3.47
C VAL A 12 -15.11 -14.55 2.76
N ALA A 13 -16.35 -14.91 3.05
CA ALA A 13 -17.54 -14.24 2.57
C ALA A 13 -18.52 -14.00 3.73
N ILE A 14 -19.37 -12.98 3.58
CA ILE A 14 -20.39 -12.64 4.58
C ILE A 14 -21.71 -13.28 4.17
N ILE A 15 -22.27 -14.17 4.99
CA ILE A 15 -23.64 -14.64 4.80
C ILE A 15 -24.59 -13.48 5.13
N THR A 16 -25.31 -13.01 4.12
CA THR A 16 -26.21 -11.86 4.25
C THR A 16 -27.65 -12.28 4.49
N GLN A 17 -28.09 -13.38 3.86
CA GLN A 17 -29.48 -13.83 3.91
C GLN A 17 -29.59 -15.35 3.79
N LEU A 18 -30.58 -15.92 4.46
CA LEU A 18 -31.08 -17.26 4.15
C LEU A 18 -32.23 -17.14 3.14
N HIS A 19 -32.17 -17.92 2.06
CA HIS A 19 -33.19 -17.91 1.01
C HIS A 19 -33.57 -19.35 0.62
N GLY A 20 -34.60 -19.89 1.27
CA GLY A 20 -35.00 -21.28 1.06
C GLY A 20 -33.90 -22.25 1.48
N ASN A 21 -33.50 -23.15 0.58
CA ASN A 21 -32.38 -24.09 0.77
C ASN A 21 -31.03 -23.50 0.33
N LYS A 22 -30.88 -22.18 0.34
CA LYS A 22 -29.65 -21.50 -0.07
C LYS A 22 -29.29 -20.40 0.92
N VAL A 23 -28.00 -20.08 0.99
CA VAL A 23 -27.50 -18.86 1.62
C VAL A 23 -27.01 -17.90 0.56
N ARG A 24 -27.29 -16.61 0.75
CA ARG A 24 -26.76 -15.52 -0.07
C ARG A 24 -25.54 -14.95 0.61
N ILE A 25 -24.44 -14.90 -0.12
CA ILE A 25 -23.18 -14.36 0.39
C ILE A 25 -22.82 -13.05 -0.31
N ALA A 26 -22.10 -12.18 0.39
CA ALA A 26 -21.43 -11.03 -0.17
C ALA A 26 -19.92 -11.19 0.07
N GLU A 27 -19.13 -11.07 -1.00
CA GLU A 27 -17.69 -11.26 -0.96
C GLU A 27 -16.97 -10.30 -1.91
N GLN A 28 -15.66 -10.19 -1.77
CA GLN A 28 -14.79 -9.43 -2.67
C GLN A 28 -13.71 -10.35 -3.26
N ASN A 29 -13.07 -9.94 -4.36
CA ASN A 29 -12.03 -10.72 -5.04
C ASN A 29 -12.49 -12.07 -5.65
N VAL A 30 -13.78 -12.16 -6.01
CA VAL A 30 -14.35 -13.27 -6.81
C VAL A 30 -15.08 -12.73 -8.04
N ILE A 31 -15.99 -11.77 -7.82
CA ILE A 31 -16.69 -11.05 -8.89
C ILE A 31 -16.20 -9.59 -8.89
N HIS A 32 -15.71 -9.12 -10.04
CA HIS A 32 -15.17 -7.77 -10.23
C HIS A 32 -16.11 -6.81 -10.97
N SER A 33 -17.40 -7.14 -11.07
CA SER A 33 -18.43 -6.32 -11.71
C SER A 33 -19.39 -5.70 -10.68
N PRO A 34 -19.97 -4.52 -10.98
CA PRO A 34 -21.02 -3.94 -10.14
C PRO A 34 -22.22 -4.89 -10.01
N LEU A 35 -22.77 -5.00 -8.80
CA LEU A 35 -24.00 -5.77 -8.59
C LEU A 35 -25.18 -5.12 -9.32
N PRO A 36 -26.15 -5.91 -9.83
CA PRO A 36 -27.40 -5.39 -10.34
C PRO A 36 -28.12 -4.48 -9.34
N GLN A 37 -28.87 -3.49 -9.82
CA GLN A 37 -29.57 -2.54 -8.97
C GLN A 37 -30.52 -3.28 -8.00
N GLY A 38 -30.34 -3.05 -6.71
CA GLY A 38 -31.13 -3.68 -5.64
C GLY A 38 -30.60 -5.03 -5.15
N GLN A 39 -29.59 -5.61 -5.79
CA GLN A 39 -28.92 -6.81 -5.32
C GLN A 39 -27.85 -6.47 -4.27
N GLN A 40 -27.79 -7.26 -3.19
CA GLN A 40 -26.90 -7.06 -2.04
C GLN A 40 -26.02 -8.30 -1.75
N TRP A 41 -25.94 -9.22 -2.70
CA TRP A 41 -25.22 -10.49 -2.58
C TRP A 41 -24.52 -10.82 -3.90
N THR A 42 -23.38 -11.51 -3.86
CA THR A 42 -22.54 -11.90 -5.00
C THR A 42 -22.90 -13.29 -5.52
N ARG A 43 -23.05 -14.26 -4.63
CA ARG A 43 -23.38 -15.66 -4.96
C ARG A 43 -24.45 -16.24 -4.04
N GLU A 44 -25.08 -17.31 -4.52
CA GLU A 44 -25.95 -18.16 -3.71
C GLU A 44 -25.30 -19.54 -3.57
N LEU A 45 -25.15 -20.02 -2.34
CA LEU A 45 -24.61 -21.33 -2.02
C LEU A 45 -25.74 -22.26 -1.60
N GLU A 46 -25.77 -23.48 -2.14
CA GLU A 46 -26.76 -24.48 -1.74
C GLU A 46 -26.50 -24.94 -0.30
N MET A 47 -27.56 -25.04 0.49
CA MET A 47 -27.53 -25.59 1.84
C MET A 47 -28.28 -26.92 1.84
N VAL A 48 -27.56 -28.00 2.12
CA VAL A 48 -28.11 -29.35 2.29
C VAL A 48 -28.27 -29.64 3.77
N VAL A 49 -29.44 -30.16 4.15
CA VAL A 49 -29.77 -30.52 5.53
C VAL A 49 -30.01 -32.02 5.62
N GLU A 50 -29.12 -32.73 6.30
CA GLU A 50 -29.18 -34.18 6.47
C GLU A 50 -28.94 -34.53 7.94
N ASN A 51 -29.86 -35.27 8.55
CA ASN A 51 -29.78 -35.70 9.96
C ASN A 51 -29.53 -34.54 10.96
N GLY A 52 -30.01 -33.34 10.65
CA GLY A 52 -29.81 -32.13 11.48
C GLY A 52 -28.46 -31.43 11.26
N CYS A 53 -27.61 -31.95 10.38
CA CYS A 53 -26.37 -31.31 9.95
C CYS A 53 -26.65 -30.41 8.74
N TYR A 54 -26.08 -29.20 8.76
CA TYR A 54 -26.19 -28.23 7.68
C TYR A 54 -24.85 -28.18 6.94
N THR A 55 -24.88 -28.43 5.63
CA THR A 55 -23.70 -28.40 4.77
C THR A 55 -23.91 -27.37 3.67
N LEU A 56 -23.04 -26.36 3.61
CA LEU A 56 -23.00 -25.41 2.49
C LEU A 56 -22.13 -25.99 1.38
N LYS A 57 -22.65 -25.93 0.14
CA LYS A 57 -21.90 -26.29 -1.06
C LYS A 57 -21.45 -25.04 -1.78
N ASP A 58 -20.15 -24.95 -2.01
CA ASP A 58 -19.59 -23.90 -2.84
C ASP A 58 -20.03 -24.09 -4.32
N THR A 59 -19.96 -23.02 -5.10
CA THR A 59 -20.15 -23.07 -6.55
C THR A 59 -18.89 -23.51 -7.30
N PHE A 60 -17.76 -23.66 -6.60
CA PHE A 60 -16.49 -24.15 -7.15
C PHE A 60 -16.24 -25.61 -6.71
N ASP A 61 -15.97 -26.48 -7.67
CA ASP A 61 -15.83 -27.93 -7.45
C ASP A 61 -14.53 -28.31 -6.71
N ASP A 62 -13.54 -27.42 -6.65
CA ASP A 62 -12.21 -27.62 -6.05
C ASP A 62 -12.04 -26.95 -4.69
N THR A 63 -13.15 -26.60 -4.02
CA THR A 63 -13.15 -25.89 -2.74
C THR A 63 -13.86 -26.66 -1.64
N THR A 64 -13.58 -26.32 -0.38
CA THR A 64 -14.25 -26.89 0.78
C THR A 64 -14.52 -25.79 1.79
N ILE A 65 -15.80 -25.57 2.10
CA ILE A 65 -16.22 -24.61 3.12
C ILE A 65 -15.96 -25.21 4.49
N LEU A 66 -15.02 -24.62 5.23
CA LEU A 66 -14.63 -25.11 6.56
C LEU A 66 -15.71 -24.85 7.62
N GLY A 67 -16.54 -23.82 7.41
CA GLY A 67 -17.62 -23.43 8.31
C GLY A 67 -17.94 -21.95 8.17
N TRP A 68 -18.65 -21.40 9.16
CA TRP A 68 -18.91 -19.98 9.29
C TRP A 68 -18.82 -19.59 10.77
N MET A 69 -18.61 -18.31 11.02
CA MET A 69 -18.62 -17.73 12.36
C MET A 69 -19.87 -16.88 12.52
N ILE A 70 -20.44 -16.86 13.72
CA ILE A 70 -21.50 -15.94 14.11
C ILE A 70 -20.94 -14.94 15.10
N GLN A 71 -21.30 -13.67 14.96
CA GLN A 71 -21.00 -12.65 15.96
C GLN A 71 -22.17 -12.57 16.93
N THR A 72 -21.94 -12.96 18.18
CA THR A 72 -22.91 -12.88 19.28
C THR A 72 -22.46 -11.85 20.31
N GLU A 73 -23.36 -11.41 21.18
CA GLU A 73 -22.98 -10.59 22.35
C GLU A 73 -22.11 -11.39 23.34
N ASP A 74 -22.22 -12.73 23.29
CA ASP A 74 -21.39 -13.65 24.04
C ASP A 74 -20.01 -13.82 23.38
N THR A 75 -18.97 -13.40 24.10
CA THR A 75 -17.58 -13.47 23.68
C THR A 75 -16.85 -14.73 24.15
N GLU A 76 -17.54 -15.71 24.77
CA GLU A 76 -16.93 -16.93 25.34
C GLU A 76 -15.97 -17.64 24.37
N TYR A 77 -16.33 -17.72 23.09
CA TYR A 77 -15.54 -18.36 22.04
C TYR A 77 -14.89 -17.36 21.08
N SER A 78 -14.92 -16.07 21.38
CA SER A 78 -14.23 -15.08 20.58
C SER A 78 -12.72 -15.25 20.71
N LEU A 79 -12.01 -15.24 19.58
CA LEU A 79 -10.57 -15.13 19.61
C LEU A 79 -10.22 -13.65 19.81
N PRO A 80 -9.34 -13.30 20.76
CA PRO A 80 -8.81 -11.96 20.83
C PRO A 80 -8.11 -11.64 19.51
N GLN A 81 -8.09 -10.37 19.14
CA GLN A 81 -7.31 -9.94 17.98
C GLN A 81 -5.86 -10.39 18.21
N PRO A 82 -5.24 -11.10 17.26
CA PRO A 82 -3.89 -11.60 17.44
C PRO A 82 -2.95 -10.43 17.69
N GLU A 83 -2.32 -10.41 18.86
CA GLU A 83 -1.27 -9.46 19.19
C GLU A 83 0.08 -10.01 18.70
N ILE A 84 0.83 -9.17 18.01
CA ILE A 84 2.19 -9.50 17.60
C ILE A 84 3.12 -9.29 18.77
N ALA A 85 3.97 -10.29 19.03
CA ALA A 85 4.97 -10.20 20.07
C ALA A 85 5.89 -8.99 19.81
N GLY A 86 6.08 -8.14 20.82
CA GLY A 86 6.85 -6.89 20.69
C GLY A 86 8.24 -7.08 20.07
N GLU A 87 8.94 -8.16 20.42
CA GLU A 87 10.26 -8.50 19.86
C GLU A 87 10.26 -8.59 18.32
N LEU A 88 9.13 -8.97 17.70
CA LEU A 88 8.99 -9.04 16.24
C LEU A 88 8.89 -7.65 15.60
N LEU A 89 8.49 -6.62 16.35
CA LEU A 89 8.39 -5.24 15.86
C LEU A 89 9.72 -4.47 15.95
N LYS A 90 10.75 -5.07 16.54
CA LYS A 90 12.05 -4.43 16.74
C LYS A 90 12.76 -4.15 15.42
N ILE A 91 13.13 -2.88 15.22
CA ILE A 91 14.09 -2.50 14.17
C ILE A 91 15.50 -2.88 14.63
N SER A 92 16.20 -3.71 13.86
CA SER A 92 17.53 -4.19 14.19
C SER A 92 18.59 -3.55 13.29
N GLY A 93 19.64 -2.98 13.89
CA GLY A 93 20.80 -2.50 13.14
C GLY A 93 21.73 -3.66 12.77
N ALA A 94 22.22 -3.66 11.54
CA ALA A 94 23.12 -4.67 11.01
C ALA A 94 24.24 -4.02 10.19
N ARG A 95 25.36 -4.73 10.04
CA ARG A 95 26.52 -4.22 9.33
C ARG A 95 27.01 -5.22 8.27
N LEU A 96 27.30 -4.71 7.08
CA LEU A 96 28.00 -5.46 6.05
C LEU A 96 29.49 -5.57 6.41
N GLU A 97 30.10 -6.68 6.01
CA GLU A 97 31.55 -6.80 6.03
C GLU A 97 32.16 -5.76 5.07
N ASN A 98 33.15 -5.00 5.54
CA ASN A 98 33.79 -3.99 4.71
C ASN A 98 34.92 -4.59 3.87
N LYS A 99 34.65 -4.80 2.56
CA LYS A 99 35.63 -5.24 1.55
C LYS A 99 35.93 -4.16 0.51
N GLY A 100 35.57 -2.91 0.80
CA GLY A 100 35.68 -1.79 -0.14
C GLY A 100 34.64 -1.82 -1.29
N GLN A 101 33.54 -2.56 -1.15
CA GLN A 101 32.51 -2.65 -2.19
C GLN A 101 31.85 -1.31 -2.57
N PHE A 102 31.95 -0.28 -1.71
CA PHE A 102 31.38 1.05 -1.94
C PHE A 102 32.44 2.16 -2.08
N ASP A 103 33.73 1.81 -2.20
CA ASP A 103 34.83 2.80 -2.30
C ASP A 103 34.92 3.45 -3.70
N GLY A 104 34.31 2.80 -4.71
CA GLY A 104 34.32 3.22 -6.10
C GLY A 104 32.95 3.64 -6.63
N LYS A 105 32.83 3.72 -7.95
CA LYS A 105 31.54 3.94 -8.62
C LYS A 105 30.72 2.65 -8.61
N TRP A 106 29.57 2.67 -7.94
CA TRP A 106 28.63 1.54 -7.88
C TRP A 106 27.26 1.88 -8.46
N LEU A 107 27.01 3.17 -8.74
CA LEU A 107 25.89 3.64 -9.55
C LEU A 107 26.33 3.88 -10.99
N ASP A 108 25.48 3.52 -11.94
CA ASP A 108 25.72 3.66 -13.38
C ASP A 108 25.41 5.08 -13.87
N GLU A 109 26.43 5.92 -13.99
CA GLU A 109 26.30 7.29 -14.51
C GLU A 109 25.92 7.36 -16.01
N LYS A 110 25.81 6.22 -16.73
CA LYS A 110 25.24 6.20 -18.09
C LYS A 110 23.71 6.14 -18.08
N ASP A 111 23.12 5.64 -16.99
CA ASP A 111 21.68 5.71 -16.79
C ASP A 111 21.30 7.14 -16.37
N PRO A 112 20.37 7.82 -17.08
CA PRO A 112 20.06 9.23 -16.82
C PRO A 112 19.61 9.49 -15.37
N LEU A 113 18.81 8.59 -14.81
CA LEU A 113 18.25 8.72 -13.48
C LEU A 113 19.32 8.50 -12.40
N GLN A 114 20.13 7.46 -12.52
CA GLN A 114 21.26 7.25 -11.61
C GLN A 114 22.29 8.37 -11.71
N ASN A 115 22.55 8.89 -12.92
CA ASN A 115 23.41 10.06 -13.09
C ASN A 115 22.82 11.29 -12.38
N ALA A 116 21.52 11.57 -12.54
CA ALA A 116 20.86 12.68 -11.86
C ALA A 116 20.99 12.56 -10.33
N TYR A 117 20.82 11.35 -9.78
CA TYR A 117 21.05 11.07 -8.37
C TYR A 117 22.52 11.32 -7.97
N VAL A 118 23.49 10.84 -8.77
CA VAL A 118 24.93 11.03 -8.51
C VAL A 118 25.33 12.51 -8.58
N GLN A 119 24.70 13.32 -9.43
CA GLN A 119 24.96 14.77 -9.44
C GLN A 119 24.44 15.45 -8.16
N ALA A 120 23.33 14.98 -7.60
CA ALA A 120 22.75 15.51 -6.36
C ALA A 120 23.53 15.06 -5.11
N ASN A 121 23.80 13.75 -5.02
CA ASN A 121 24.23 13.11 -3.78
C ASN A 121 25.66 12.54 -3.86
N GLY A 122 26.22 12.36 -5.06
CA GLY A 122 27.44 11.61 -5.29
C GLY A 122 27.22 10.09 -5.37
N GLN A 123 28.30 9.32 -5.34
CA GLN A 123 28.30 7.84 -5.33
C GLN A 123 28.03 7.29 -3.92
N VAL A 124 27.09 7.89 -3.19
CA VAL A 124 26.79 7.54 -1.79
C VAL A 124 25.29 7.40 -1.57
N ILE A 125 24.92 6.49 -0.67
CA ILE A 125 23.54 6.31 -0.22
C ILE A 125 23.29 7.01 1.13
N ASN A 126 24.30 7.01 2.01
CA ASN A 126 24.27 7.64 3.32
C ASN A 126 25.72 7.87 3.82
N GLN A 127 25.87 8.30 5.08
CA GLN A 127 27.19 8.53 5.69
C GLN A 127 28.01 7.25 5.94
N ASP A 128 27.34 6.11 6.12
CA ASP A 128 27.99 4.81 6.40
C ASP A 128 27.28 3.70 5.59
N PRO A 129 27.74 3.44 4.34
CA PRO A 129 27.05 2.52 3.43
C PRO A 129 27.16 1.06 3.88
N TYR A 130 27.89 0.76 4.97
CA TYR A 130 27.97 -0.58 5.54
C TYR A 130 26.93 -0.80 6.63
N HIS A 131 26.32 0.25 7.18
CA HIS A 131 25.29 0.14 8.21
C HIS A 131 23.90 0.19 7.58
N TYR A 132 23.06 -0.78 7.94
CA TYR A 132 21.70 -0.90 7.45
C TYR A 132 20.78 -1.41 8.56
N TYR A 133 19.47 -1.36 8.32
CA TYR A 133 18.46 -1.81 9.26
C TYR A 133 17.67 -2.99 8.69
N THR A 134 17.21 -3.86 9.57
CA THR A 134 16.31 -4.96 9.25
C THR A 134 15.08 -4.89 10.14
N ILE A 135 13.96 -5.35 9.60
CA ILE A 135 12.71 -5.59 10.33
C ILE A 135 12.26 -7.01 10.03
N THR A 136 11.41 -7.57 10.89
CA THR A 136 10.81 -8.89 10.62
C THR A 136 9.67 -8.76 9.61
N GLU A 137 9.30 -9.87 8.98
CA GLU A 137 8.09 -9.94 8.15
C GLU A 137 6.83 -9.53 8.93
N SER A 138 6.72 -9.90 10.21
CA SER A 138 5.59 -9.48 11.05
C SER A 138 5.52 -7.96 11.24
N ALA A 139 6.66 -7.29 11.38
CA ALA A 139 6.73 -5.83 11.47
C ALA A 139 6.31 -5.15 10.16
N GLU A 140 6.76 -5.69 9.03
CA GLU A 140 6.36 -5.22 7.69
C GLU A 140 4.84 -5.36 7.49
N GLN A 141 4.26 -6.51 7.83
CA GLN A 141 2.81 -6.72 7.71
C GLN A 141 2.00 -5.76 8.59
N GLU A 142 2.47 -5.45 9.80
CA GLU A 142 1.81 -4.42 10.63
C GLU A 142 1.99 -3.01 10.08
N LEU A 143 3.12 -2.67 9.48
CA LEU A 143 3.30 -1.40 8.77
C LEU A 143 2.30 -1.27 7.61
N ILE A 144 2.12 -2.33 6.81
CA ILE A 144 1.17 -2.35 5.68
C ILE A 144 -0.27 -2.17 6.20
N LYS A 145 -0.66 -2.94 7.22
CA LYS A 145 -1.99 -2.86 7.84
C LYS A 145 -2.25 -1.47 8.44
N ALA A 146 -1.32 -0.96 9.23
CA ALA A 146 -1.43 0.36 9.84
C ALA A 146 -1.50 1.46 8.78
N THR A 147 -0.71 1.38 7.71
CA THR A 147 -0.74 2.35 6.60
C THR A 147 -2.09 2.36 5.90
N ASN A 148 -2.67 1.19 5.60
CA ASN A 148 -3.99 1.08 4.97
C ASN A 148 -5.11 1.65 5.84
N GLU A 149 -5.12 1.33 7.14
CA GLU A 149 -6.11 1.84 8.08
C GLU A 149 -5.97 3.35 8.27
N LEU A 150 -4.75 3.84 8.50
CA LEU A 150 -4.47 5.26 8.68
C LEU A 150 -4.81 6.06 7.44
N HIS A 151 -4.53 5.58 6.24
CA HIS A 151 -4.89 6.29 5.00
C HIS A 151 -6.40 6.57 4.95
N LEU A 152 -7.24 5.57 5.26
CA LEU A 152 -8.69 5.74 5.33
C LEU A 152 -9.10 6.70 6.45
N MET A 153 -8.46 6.62 7.63
CA MET A 153 -8.70 7.56 8.72
C MET A 153 -8.37 9.02 8.33
N TYR A 154 -7.25 9.25 7.64
CA TYR A 154 -6.87 10.56 7.12
C TYR A 154 -7.88 11.06 6.07
N LEU A 155 -8.40 10.20 5.19
CA LEU A 155 -9.46 10.58 4.26
C LEU A 155 -10.75 11.00 4.99
N HIS A 156 -11.16 10.24 6.02
CA HIS A 156 -12.34 10.59 6.83
C HIS A 156 -12.14 11.89 7.62
N ALA A 157 -10.97 12.10 8.21
CA ALA A 157 -10.63 13.33 8.91
C ALA A 157 -10.66 14.53 7.96
N THR A 158 -10.09 14.39 6.76
CA THR A 158 -10.09 15.41 5.72
C THR A 158 -11.52 15.76 5.27
N ASP A 159 -12.37 14.76 5.07
CA ASP A 159 -13.78 14.97 4.73
C ASP A 159 -14.53 15.75 5.81
N LYS A 160 -14.28 15.43 7.09
CA LYS A 160 -14.86 16.15 8.23
C LYS A 160 -14.41 17.62 8.26
N VAL A 161 -13.11 17.88 8.11
CA VAL A 161 -12.56 19.24 8.07
C VAL A 161 -13.17 20.04 6.92
N LEU A 162 -13.25 19.48 5.72
CA LEU A 162 -13.76 20.19 4.55
C LEU A 162 -15.26 20.51 4.64
N LYS A 163 -16.04 19.77 5.45
CA LYS A 163 -17.47 20.02 5.68
C LYS A 163 -17.77 21.07 6.75
N ASP A 164 -16.79 21.43 7.59
CA ASP A 164 -16.96 22.37 8.70
C ASP A 164 -16.04 23.59 8.55
N ASP A 165 -16.63 24.76 8.30
CA ASP A 165 -15.91 26.04 8.15
C ASP A 165 -15.06 26.39 9.38
N ASN A 166 -15.46 25.99 10.59
CA ASN A 166 -14.69 26.26 11.80
C ASN A 166 -13.44 25.39 11.88
N LEU A 167 -13.55 24.12 11.49
CA LEU A 167 -12.40 23.22 11.42
C LEU A 167 -11.46 23.64 10.29
N LEU A 168 -11.98 23.94 9.10
CA LEU A 168 -11.17 24.37 7.95
C LEU A 168 -10.41 25.68 8.23
N ALA A 169 -10.97 26.57 9.05
CA ALA A 169 -10.28 27.79 9.48
C ALA A 169 -9.01 27.53 10.31
N LEU A 170 -8.91 26.38 11.00
CA LEU A 170 -7.72 26.03 11.80
C LEU A 170 -6.52 25.63 10.93
N PHE A 171 -6.74 25.29 9.66
CA PHE A 171 -5.69 24.91 8.70
C PHE A 171 -5.05 26.12 8.02
N ASP A 172 -5.43 27.34 8.42
CA ASP A 172 -4.89 28.61 7.91
C ASP A 172 -4.93 28.77 6.38
N ILE A 173 -5.95 28.16 5.76
CA ILE A 173 -6.18 28.26 4.32
C ILE A 173 -7.03 29.51 4.04
N PRO A 174 -6.63 30.39 3.09
CA PRO A 174 -7.43 31.54 2.71
C PRO A 174 -8.86 31.17 2.29
N LYS A 175 -9.87 31.84 2.87
CA LYS A 175 -11.31 31.58 2.62
C LYS A 175 -11.70 31.59 1.14
N ILE A 176 -11.02 32.41 0.34
CA ILE A 176 -11.22 32.50 -1.12
C ILE A 176 -10.94 31.17 -1.85
N LEU A 177 -10.12 30.28 -1.28
CA LEU A 177 -9.77 28.97 -1.85
C LEU A 177 -10.70 27.85 -1.40
N TRP A 178 -11.51 28.04 -0.35
CA TRP A 178 -12.33 26.97 0.24
C TRP A 178 -13.31 26.33 -0.76
N PRO A 179 -14.03 27.09 -1.61
CA PRO A 179 -14.90 26.47 -2.62
C PRO A 179 -14.13 25.57 -3.59
N ARG A 180 -12.90 25.96 -3.97
CA ARG A 180 -12.06 25.19 -4.89
C ARG A 180 -11.52 23.91 -4.24
N LEU A 181 -11.16 23.96 -2.97
CA LEU A 181 -10.73 22.78 -2.21
C LEU A 181 -11.87 21.76 -2.08
N ARG A 182 -13.06 22.21 -1.69
CA ARG A 182 -14.26 21.36 -1.60
C ARG A 182 -14.59 20.71 -2.94
N LEU A 183 -14.53 21.48 -4.03
CA LEU A 183 -14.73 20.96 -5.37
C LEU A 183 -13.67 19.92 -5.76
N SER A 184 -12.40 20.16 -5.42
CA SER A 184 -11.31 19.20 -5.65
C SER A 184 -11.56 17.90 -4.90
N TRP A 185 -11.92 17.96 -3.62
CA TRP A 185 -12.22 16.80 -2.79
C TRP A 185 -13.39 15.99 -3.33
N GLN A 186 -14.51 16.64 -3.63
CA GLN A 186 -15.70 15.98 -4.18
C GLN A 186 -15.42 15.24 -5.49
N ARG A 187 -14.51 15.76 -6.33
CA ARG A 187 -14.22 15.19 -7.65
C ARG A 187 -13.04 14.21 -7.66
N ARG A 188 -12.08 14.34 -6.74
CA ARG A 188 -10.74 13.73 -6.88
C ARG A 188 -10.16 13.13 -5.60
N ARG A 189 -10.93 12.97 -4.53
CA ARG A 189 -10.44 12.40 -3.25
C ARG A 189 -9.75 11.03 -3.35
N HIS A 190 -9.98 10.27 -4.42
CA HIS A 190 -9.36 8.95 -4.67
C HIS A 190 -8.39 8.95 -5.86
N HIS A 191 -7.92 10.12 -6.31
CA HIS A 191 -6.99 10.23 -7.45
C HIS A 191 -5.54 10.50 -7.01
N MET A 192 -5.22 10.31 -5.74
CA MET A 192 -3.86 10.43 -5.22
C MET A 192 -3.02 9.27 -5.75
N ILE A 193 -1.79 9.56 -6.21
CA ILE A 193 -0.87 8.55 -6.74
C ILE A 193 0.08 8.03 -5.66
N THR A 194 0.63 8.91 -4.85
CA THR A 194 1.60 8.56 -3.81
C THR A 194 1.52 9.52 -2.63
N GLY A 195 1.96 9.05 -1.47
CA GLY A 195 2.17 9.78 -0.23
C GLY A 195 3.05 8.95 0.71
N ARG A 196 3.72 9.59 1.67
CA ARG A 196 4.62 8.93 2.62
C ARG A 196 4.19 9.16 4.06
N MET A 197 4.07 8.09 4.83
CA MET A 197 3.84 8.18 6.28
C MET A 197 5.16 8.02 7.03
N ASP A 198 5.36 8.86 8.02
CA ASP A 198 6.55 8.82 8.86
C ASP A 198 6.19 8.12 10.17
N PHE A 199 6.68 6.88 10.31
CA PHE A 199 6.43 6.02 11.46
C PHE A 199 7.61 5.99 12.44
N CYS A 200 7.28 5.81 13.71
CA CYS A 200 8.17 5.24 14.73
C CYS A 200 7.67 3.82 15.05
N MET A 201 8.61 2.89 15.19
CA MET A 201 8.31 1.52 15.55
C MET A 201 9.39 0.99 16.51
N ASP A 202 8.95 0.38 17.60
CA ASP A 202 9.78 -0.41 18.50
C ASP A 202 8.96 -1.56 19.12
N GLU A 203 9.53 -2.26 20.10
CA GLU A 203 8.90 -3.40 20.77
C GLU A 203 7.56 -3.08 21.46
N ARG A 204 7.24 -1.80 21.67
CA ARG A 204 5.98 -1.33 22.26
C ARG A 204 4.88 -1.12 21.22
N GLY A 205 5.21 -1.16 19.93
CA GLY A 205 4.27 -0.98 18.83
C GLY A 205 4.64 0.14 17.86
N LEU A 206 3.67 0.49 17.02
CA LEU A 206 3.80 1.50 15.97
C LEU A 206 3.12 2.82 16.35
N LYS A 207 3.73 3.93 15.94
CA LYS A 207 3.14 5.27 16.00
C LYS A 207 3.41 6.00 14.70
N VAL A 208 2.41 6.70 14.18
CA VAL A 208 2.57 7.63 13.06
C VAL A 208 2.78 9.04 13.60
N TYR A 209 3.76 9.76 13.05
CA TYR A 209 3.93 11.18 13.34
C TYR A 209 3.12 12.03 12.38
N GLU A 210 3.27 11.78 11.09
CA GLU A 210 2.63 12.56 10.04
C GLU A 210 2.40 11.74 8.77
N TYR A 211 1.54 12.29 7.92
CA TYR A 211 1.28 11.77 6.57
C TYR A 211 1.57 12.87 5.54
N ASN A 212 2.73 12.76 4.91
CA ASN A 212 3.18 13.61 3.82
C ASN A 212 2.44 13.19 2.53
N ALA A 213 1.22 13.71 2.37
CA ALA A 213 0.33 13.39 1.26
C ALA A 213 0.45 14.38 0.07
N ASP A 214 1.23 15.44 0.24
CA ASP A 214 1.49 16.50 -0.74
C ASP A 214 2.89 16.40 -1.36
N SER A 215 3.82 15.76 -0.66
CA SER A 215 5.18 15.51 -1.06
C SER A 215 5.54 14.09 -0.64
N ALA A 216 6.18 13.35 -1.55
CA ALA A 216 6.64 12.02 -1.24
C ALA A 216 8.04 11.87 -1.83
N SER A 217 9.01 12.53 -1.19
CA SER A 217 10.43 12.33 -1.48
C SER A 217 10.87 10.91 -1.09
N CYS A 218 12.08 10.52 -1.49
CA CYS A 218 12.71 9.23 -1.19
C CYS A 218 12.29 8.03 -2.06
N HIS A 219 11.46 8.21 -3.09
CA HIS A 219 11.07 7.09 -3.98
C HIS A 219 12.24 6.52 -4.78
N THR A 220 13.10 7.40 -5.30
CA THR A 220 14.27 6.97 -6.09
C THR A 220 15.25 6.24 -5.19
N GLU A 221 15.44 6.74 -3.98
CA GLU A 221 16.32 6.19 -2.95
C GLU A 221 15.86 4.79 -2.54
N ALA A 222 14.58 4.64 -2.21
CA ALA A 222 14.00 3.37 -1.78
C ALA A 222 13.87 2.37 -2.95
N GLY A 223 13.28 2.80 -4.07
CA GLY A 223 12.91 1.91 -5.17
C GLY A 223 14.05 1.58 -6.14
N LEU A 224 15.11 2.38 -6.22
CA LEU A 224 16.23 2.18 -7.15
C LEU A 224 17.59 2.12 -6.44
N ILE A 225 17.94 3.14 -5.65
CA ILE A 225 19.31 3.26 -5.09
C ILE A 225 19.57 2.16 -4.06
N LEU A 226 18.60 1.86 -3.20
CA LEU A 226 18.71 0.78 -2.22
C LEU A 226 18.84 -0.59 -2.90
N GLU A 227 18.19 -0.78 -4.05
CA GLU A 227 18.33 -2.00 -4.86
C GLU A 227 19.74 -2.13 -5.42
N ARG A 228 20.30 -1.05 -6.00
CA ARG A 228 21.70 -1.03 -6.46
C ARG A 228 22.69 -1.28 -5.32
N TRP A 229 22.41 -0.76 -4.13
CA TRP A 229 23.21 -1.00 -2.94
C TRP A 229 23.18 -2.49 -2.54
N ALA A 230 22.00 -3.11 -2.60
CA ALA A 230 21.82 -4.53 -2.29
C ALA A 230 22.55 -5.42 -3.29
N GLU A 231 22.41 -5.17 -4.61
CA GLU A 231 23.13 -5.87 -5.67
C GLU A 231 24.65 -5.82 -5.47
N GLN A 232 25.17 -4.63 -5.14
CA GLN A 232 26.59 -4.36 -4.97
C GLN A 232 27.20 -5.07 -3.74
N GLY A 233 26.52 -5.05 -2.59
CA GLY A 233 27.13 -5.44 -1.32
C GLY A 233 26.36 -6.45 -0.46
N TYR A 234 25.04 -6.55 -0.59
CA TYR A 234 24.23 -7.41 0.27
C TYR A 234 24.21 -8.85 -0.25
N LYS A 235 24.40 -9.81 0.65
CA LYS A 235 24.40 -11.26 0.38
C LYS A 235 23.58 -12.05 1.40
N GLY A 236 22.71 -11.36 2.15
CA GLY A 236 21.80 -11.99 3.11
C GLY A 236 20.51 -12.50 2.45
N ASN A 237 19.57 -12.97 3.27
CA ASN A 237 18.30 -13.54 2.82
C ASN A 237 17.13 -12.55 2.86
N GLY A 238 17.36 -11.28 3.21
CA GLY A 238 16.35 -10.24 3.16
C GLY A 238 16.17 -9.67 1.75
N PHE A 239 15.16 -8.82 1.59
CA PHE A 239 14.88 -8.09 0.36
C PHE A 239 14.68 -6.60 0.66
N ASN A 240 14.68 -5.78 -0.37
CA ASN A 240 14.36 -4.36 -0.27
C ASN A 240 12.83 -4.20 -0.17
N PRO A 241 12.27 -3.61 0.92
CA PRO A 241 10.82 -3.46 1.07
C PRO A 241 10.18 -2.54 0.02
N ALA A 242 10.98 -1.75 -0.71
CA ALA A 242 10.54 -0.93 -1.83
C ALA A 242 10.83 -1.56 -3.21
N GLU A 243 11.26 -2.83 -3.26
CA GLU A 243 11.36 -3.57 -4.51
C GLU A 243 10.00 -3.54 -5.22
N GLY A 244 10.00 -3.19 -6.52
CA GLY A 244 8.78 -3.08 -7.30
C GLY A 244 7.98 -1.79 -7.12
N LEU A 245 8.44 -0.82 -6.32
CA LEU A 245 7.77 0.47 -6.12
C LEU A 245 7.42 1.18 -7.45
N ILE A 246 8.31 1.12 -8.44
CA ILE A 246 8.04 1.68 -9.78
C ILE A 246 6.85 1.00 -10.49
N ASN A 247 6.70 -0.31 -10.29
CA ASN A 247 5.59 -1.07 -10.86
C ASN A 247 4.27 -0.67 -10.19
N GLU A 248 4.27 -0.50 -8.87
CA GLU A 248 3.10 -0.04 -8.12
C GLU A 248 2.69 1.38 -8.51
N LEU A 249 3.65 2.29 -8.66
CA LEU A 249 3.39 3.64 -9.18
C LEU A 249 2.83 3.61 -10.60
N ALA A 250 3.41 2.81 -11.49
CA ALA A 250 2.88 2.63 -12.84
C ALA A 250 1.47 2.04 -12.82
N GLY A 251 1.20 1.10 -11.90
CA GLY A 251 -0.12 0.55 -11.62
C GLY A 251 -1.12 1.63 -11.18
N ALA A 252 -0.75 2.49 -10.24
CA ALA A 252 -1.56 3.61 -9.78
C ALA A 252 -1.89 4.59 -10.92
N TRP A 253 -0.91 4.89 -11.78
CA TRP A 253 -1.11 5.72 -12.97
C TRP A 253 -2.05 5.08 -13.99
N LYS A 254 -1.92 3.77 -14.29
CA LYS A 254 -2.81 3.04 -15.19
C LYS A 254 -4.27 3.06 -14.73
N HIS A 255 -4.50 2.99 -13.42
CA HIS A 255 -5.84 3.05 -12.83
C HIS A 255 -6.32 4.49 -12.55
N SER A 256 -5.49 5.49 -12.81
CA SER A 256 -5.85 6.89 -12.65
C SER A 256 -6.79 7.37 -13.77
N ARG A 257 -7.41 8.53 -13.56
CA ARG A 257 -8.19 9.24 -14.59
C ARG A 257 -7.37 10.30 -15.31
N ALA A 258 -6.05 10.22 -15.25
CA ALA A 258 -5.18 11.16 -15.94
C ALA A 258 -5.35 11.06 -17.46
N ARG A 259 -5.11 12.17 -18.15
CA ARG A 259 -5.08 12.17 -19.62
C ARG A 259 -3.77 11.55 -20.09
N PRO A 260 -3.70 11.00 -21.32
CA PRO A 260 -2.51 10.35 -21.84
C PRO A 260 -1.22 11.20 -21.79
N PHE A 261 -1.36 12.52 -21.80
CA PHE A 261 -0.24 13.45 -21.68
C PHE A 261 -0.21 14.11 -20.29
N VAL A 262 0.92 14.00 -19.59
CA VAL A 262 1.12 14.51 -18.22
C VAL A 262 2.30 15.49 -18.20
N HIS A 263 2.10 16.67 -17.63
CA HIS A 263 3.18 17.61 -17.37
C HIS A 263 3.79 17.35 -15.99
N ILE A 264 5.11 17.17 -15.91
CA ILE A 264 5.85 17.08 -14.65
C ILE A 264 6.41 18.47 -14.36
N MET A 265 5.91 19.09 -13.29
CA MET A 265 6.31 20.42 -12.87
C MET A 265 7.31 20.29 -11.72
N GLN A 266 8.53 20.78 -11.92
CA GLN A 266 9.61 20.81 -10.92
C GLN A 266 10.25 22.19 -10.88
N ASP A 267 10.86 22.55 -9.75
CA ASP A 267 11.71 23.74 -9.63
C ASP A 267 13.14 23.46 -10.14
N LYS A 268 14.00 24.48 -10.12
CA LYS A 268 15.44 24.35 -10.41
C LYS A 268 16.20 23.81 -9.20
N ASP A 269 15.77 22.66 -8.72
CA ASP A 269 16.38 21.93 -7.62
C ASP A 269 16.95 20.58 -8.11
N ILE A 270 18.13 20.22 -7.61
CA ILE A 270 18.84 19.02 -8.08
C ILE A 270 18.25 17.72 -7.50
N GLU A 271 17.65 17.79 -6.32
CA GLU A 271 16.95 16.67 -5.68
C GLU A 271 15.63 16.40 -6.40
N GLU A 272 14.88 17.46 -6.71
CA GLU A 272 13.63 17.33 -7.48
C GLU A 272 13.86 16.70 -8.86
N ASN A 273 15.02 16.93 -9.47
CA ASN A 273 15.31 16.44 -10.82
C ASN A 273 15.36 14.90 -10.90
N TYR A 274 16.01 14.20 -9.97
CA TYR A 274 16.03 12.74 -10.02
C TYR A 274 14.68 12.15 -9.58
N HIS A 275 13.98 12.82 -8.66
CA HIS A 275 12.65 12.40 -8.25
C HIS A 275 11.65 12.49 -9.42
N ALA A 276 11.66 13.60 -10.15
CA ALA A 276 10.85 13.80 -11.34
C ALA A 276 11.15 12.76 -12.43
N GLN A 277 12.43 12.46 -12.68
CA GLN A 277 12.82 11.41 -13.63
C GLN A 277 12.32 10.01 -13.21
N PHE A 278 12.32 9.70 -11.91
CA PHE A 278 11.75 8.46 -11.41
C PHE A 278 10.24 8.39 -11.65
N MET A 279 9.52 9.48 -11.39
CA MET A 279 8.09 9.59 -11.68
C MET A 279 7.78 9.55 -13.19
N GLU A 280 8.65 10.12 -14.01
CA GLU A 280 8.59 10.05 -15.48
C GLU A 280 8.69 8.61 -15.97
N GLN A 281 9.63 7.83 -15.43
CA GLN A 281 9.75 6.39 -15.77
C GLN A 281 8.48 5.62 -15.39
N ALA A 282 7.89 5.88 -14.22
CA ALA A 282 6.64 5.25 -13.81
C ALA A 282 5.47 5.61 -14.76
N LEU A 283 5.38 6.87 -15.19
CA LEU A 283 4.41 7.34 -16.19
C LEU A 283 4.59 6.68 -17.56
N HIS A 284 5.83 6.61 -18.06
CA HIS A 284 6.15 5.92 -19.32
C HIS A 284 5.80 4.43 -19.26
N GLN A 285 6.12 3.76 -18.15
CA GLN A 285 5.73 2.36 -17.92
C GLN A 285 4.21 2.17 -17.83
N ALA A 286 3.49 3.21 -17.39
CA ALA A 286 2.03 3.26 -17.39
C ALA A 286 1.42 3.59 -18.77
N GLY A 287 2.24 3.94 -19.77
CA GLY A 287 1.81 4.26 -21.13
C GLY A 287 1.41 5.73 -21.35
N PHE A 288 1.87 6.63 -20.48
CA PHE A 288 1.65 8.08 -20.62
C PHE A 288 2.80 8.72 -21.39
N GLU A 289 2.50 9.81 -22.11
CA GLU A 289 3.48 10.77 -22.62
C GLU A 289 3.73 11.85 -21.57
N THR A 290 4.97 12.34 -21.48
CA THR A 290 5.36 13.32 -20.46
C THR A 290 6.11 14.54 -21.03
N ARG A 291 6.13 15.63 -20.26
CA ARG A 291 6.96 16.82 -20.49
C ARG A 291 7.24 17.59 -19.21
#